data_AF-A0A2S4PJX5-F1
#
_entry.id   AF-A0A2S4PJX5-F1
#
_cell.length_a   1.000
_cell.length_b   1.000
_cell.length_c   1.000
_cell.angle_alpha   90.00
_cell.angle_beta   90.00
_cell.angle_gamma   90.00
#
_symmetry.space_group_name_H-M   'P 1'
#
loop_
_entity.id
_entity.type
_entity.pdbx_description
1 polymer ?
#
loop_
_entity_poly.entity_id
_entity_poly.type
_entity_poly.pdbx_seq_one_letter_code
_entity_poly.pdbx_strand_id
1 'polypeptide(L)'
;MQLSYILSFLACTAQLSIAYPLQQEIRAAGNPSDEEVTQAVDRLAKNADTVSSVLNKLPSLTDESEISKTAKRGVDAESDEDGQRTVLAAAAGSAGDKSNKLIMKYGPSVLSGLEAIAKAGTVKSVEQNVPKIEKIRNPNILPSITQLSNAALDANDINNKRAKSFPPTNASSKMSQISSNGTANNDNNNNKNDDNNNNKNDDNNNNKKDDNNITTRRTTITTTRRQTTTTTTRT
;
A
#
# COMPACT_ATOMS: atom_id res chain seq x y z
N MET A 1 12.56 39.29 73.58
CA MET A 1 13.30 38.02 73.44
C MET A 1 12.48 37.07 72.57
N GLN A 2 13.15 36.37 71.65
CA GLN A 2 12.73 35.17 70.89
C GLN A 2 11.56 35.34 69.89
N LEU A 3 11.81 35.28 68.58
CA LEU A 3 12.10 34.14 67.68
C LEU A 3 10.85 33.35 67.24
N SER A 4 10.66 33.34 65.91
CA SER A 4 10.35 32.17 65.06
C SER A 4 8.91 31.83 64.64
N TYR A 5 8.71 31.96 63.31
CA TYR A 5 8.08 31.05 62.31
C TYR A 5 6.69 30.41 62.62
N ILE A 6 5.75 30.17 61.68
CA ILE A 6 5.84 29.38 60.44
C ILE A 6 4.60 29.69 59.55
N LEU A 7 4.84 29.76 58.23
CA LEU A 7 3.86 29.78 57.13
C LEU A 7 2.85 28.62 57.19
N SER A 8 1.59 28.87 56.83
CA SER A 8 0.68 27.82 56.33
C SER A 8 -0.27 28.40 55.28
N PHE A 9 0.18 28.41 54.02
CA PHE A 9 -0.73 28.44 52.87
C PHE A 9 -1.18 27.00 52.61
N LEU A 10 -2.38 26.67 53.05
CA LEU A 10 -3.02 25.41 52.71
C LEU A 10 -3.55 25.52 51.28
N ALA A 11 -2.79 24.96 50.35
CA ALA A 11 -3.21 24.73 48.98
C ALA A 11 -4.37 23.73 48.96
N CYS A 12 -5.49 24.12 48.34
CA CYS A 12 -6.53 23.19 47.90
C CYS A 12 -6.73 23.39 46.40
N THR A 13 -5.75 22.96 45.60
CA THR A 13 -5.95 22.71 44.18
C THR A 13 -6.54 21.32 44.05
N ALA A 14 -7.86 21.22 43.91
CA ALA A 14 -8.52 20.02 43.44
C ALA A 14 -8.04 19.74 42.01
N GLN A 15 -7.02 18.88 41.88
CA GLN A 15 -6.73 18.25 40.60
C GLN A 15 -7.83 17.22 40.36
N LEU A 16 -8.74 17.57 39.46
CA LEU A 16 -9.69 16.66 38.85
C LEU A 16 -8.91 15.71 37.93
N SER A 17 -8.30 14.68 38.52
CA SER A 17 -7.76 13.55 37.76
C SER A 17 -8.94 12.72 37.27
N ILE A 18 -9.46 13.05 36.08
CA ILE A 18 -10.20 12.08 35.27
C ILE A 18 -9.15 11.08 34.78
N ALA A 19 -8.81 10.15 35.66
CA ALA A 19 -8.08 8.96 35.28
C ALA A 19 -8.94 8.23 34.25
N TYR A 20 -8.49 8.16 33.01
CA TYR A 20 -9.04 7.25 32.01
C TYR A 20 -8.61 5.82 32.41
N PRO A 21 -9.49 4.97 32.97
CA PRO A 21 -9.14 3.60 33.24
C PRO A 21 -9.69 2.77 32.08
N LEU A 22 -9.08 2.83 30.90
CA LEU A 22 -9.47 1.98 29.76
C LEU A 22 -8.30 1.25 29.10
N GLN A 23 -7.16 1.14 29.77
CA GLN A 23 -6.01 0.37 29.24
C GLN A 23 -5.63 -0.85 30.10
N GLN A 24 -6.27 -1.07 31.25
CA GLN A 24 -5.96 -2.21 32.11
C GLN A 24 -6.93 -3.38 32.01
N GLU A 25 -8.15 -3.19 31.49
CA GLU A 25 -9.17 -4.25 31.54
C GLU A 25 -9.01 -5.34 30.46
N ILE A 26 -8.15 -5.14 29.45
CA ILE A 26 -7.82 -6.20 28.47
C ILE A 26 -6.70 -7.13 28.98
N ARG A 27 -5.94 -6.73 30.00
CA ARG A 27 -4.86 -7.58 30.58
C ARG A 27 -5.38 -8.72 31.47
N ALA A 28 -6.70 -8.79 31.69
CA ALA A 28 -7.33 -9.85 32.47
C ALA A 28 -7.65 -11.12 31.66
N ALA A 29 -7.53 -11.07 30.33
CA ALA A 29 -7.35 -12.29 29.53
C ALA A 29 -5.87 -12.66 29.65
N GLY A 30 -5.56 -13.89 30.05
CA GLY A 30 -4.17 -14.34 30.22
C GLY A 30 -3.31 -14.06 28.99
N ASN A 31 -1.98 -14.02 29.18
CA ASN A 31 -1.05 -13.89 28.07
C ASN A 31 -1.39 -14.92 26.99
N PRO A 32 -1.40 -14.52 25.69
CA PRO A 32 -1.62 -15.47 24.60
C PRO A 32 -0.65 -16.64 24.70
N SER A 33 -1.12 -17.84 24.37
CA SER A 33 -0.27 -19.03 24.31
C SER A 33 0.81 -18.91 23.23
N ASP A 34 1.91 -19.65 23.36
CA ASP A 34 3.00 -19.65 22.37
C ASP A 34 2.53 -19.99 20.95
N GLU A 35 1.53 -20.87 20.84
CA GLU A 35 0.88 -21.23 19.57
C GLU A 35 0.11 -20.03 18.99
N GLU A 36 -0.66 -19.32 19.81
CA GLU A 36 -1.36 -18.10 19.37
C GLU A 36 -0.39 -17.01 18.95
N VAL A 37 0.71 -16.82 19.68
CA VAL A 37 1.77 -15.87 19.32
C VAL A 37 2.40 -16.26 17.99
N THR A 38 2.78 -17.53 17.83
CA THR A 38 3.42 -18.05 16.62
C THR A 38 2.50 -17.91 15.40
N GLN A 39 1.22 -18.24 15.54
CA GLN A 39 0.23 -18.08 14.48
C GLN A 39 -0.01 -16.60 14.16
N ALA A 40 -0.08 -15.73 15.16
CA ALA A 40 -0.27 -14.30 14.95
C ALA A 40 0.91 -13.67 14.21
N VAL A 41 2.16 -14.07 14.52
CA VAL A 41 3.34 -13.65 13.76
C VAL A 41 3.22 -14.05 12.29
N ASP A 42 2.84 -15.30 12.00
CA ASP A 42 2.73 -15.78 10.62
C ASP A 42 1.60 -15.12 9.84
N ARG A 43 0.43 -14.96 10.48
CA ARG A 43 -0.73 -14.30 9.87
C ARG A 43 -0.47 -12.82 9.61
N LEU A 44 0.14 -12.11 10.57
CA LEU A 44 0.51 -10.72 10.38
C LEU A 44 1.52 -10.58 9.25
N ALA A 45 2.51 -11.48 9.16
CA ALA A 45 3.48 -11.46 8.08
C ALA A 45 2.85 -11.74 6.71
N LYS A 46 1.91 -12.69 6.63
CA LYS A 46 1.17 -13.01 5.40
C LYS A 46 0.30 -11.82 4.95
N ASN A 47 -0.35 -11.13 5.87
CA ASN A 47 -1.13 -9.94 5.56
C ASN A 47 -0.23 -8.81 5.04
N ALA A 48 0.89 -8.57 5.72
CA ALA A 48 1.86 -7.57 5.31
C ALA A 48 2.46 -7.86 3.91
N ASP A 49 2.70 -9.13 3.58
CA ASP A 49 3.09 -9.55 2.24
C ASP A 49 1.98 -9.34 1.20
N THR A 50 0.74 -9.62 1.57
CA THR A 50 -0.42 -9.43 0.70
C THR A 50 -0.60 -7.96 0.34
N VAL A 51 -0.58 -7.07 1.33
CA VAL A 51 -0.63 -5.62 1.11
C VAL A 51 0.56 -5.16 0.25
N SER A 52 1.77 -5.65 0.54
CA SER A 52 2.96 -5.29 -0.26
C SER A 52 2.86 -5.75 -1.71
N SER A 53 2.33 -6.95 -1.94
CA SER A 53 2.10 -7.52 -3.28
C SER A 53 1.05 -6.73 -4.04
N VAL A 54 -0.08 -6.41 -3.40
CA VAL A 54 -1.15 -5.57 -3.95
C VAL A 54 -0.60 -4.22 -4.38
N LEU A 55 0.11 -3.50 -3.50
CA LEU A 55 0.68 -2.19 -3.80
C LEU A 55 1.63 -2.24 -4.99
N ASN A 56 2.51 -3.24 -5.05
CA ASN A 56 3.44 -3.42 -6.17
C ASN A 56 2.76 -3.83 -7.49
N LYS A 57 1.57 -4.44 -7.43
CA LYS A 57 0.83 -4.89 -8.61
C LYS A 57 -0.06 -3.81 -9.21
N LEU A 58 -0.69 -2.99 -8.37
CA LEU A 58 -1.68 -1.98 -8.77
C LEU A 58 -1.23 -1.08 -9.93
N PRO A 59 0.00 -0.52 -9.96
CA PRO A 59 0.44 0.32 -11.08
C PRO A 59 0.47 -0.37 -12.44
N SER A 60 0.50 -1.70 -12.49
CA SER A 60 0.52 -2.46 -13.75
C SER A 60 -0.87 -2.77 -14.31
N LEU A 61 -1.93 -2.39 -13.60
CA LEU A 61 -3.30 -2.70 -13.97
C LEU A 61 -3.95 -1.48 -14.63
N THR A 62 -4.72 -1.72 -15.68
CA THR A 62 -5.52 -0.72 -16.38
C THR A 62 -7.01 -1.04 -16.38
N ASP A 63 -7.36 -2.31 -16.14
CA ASP A 63 -8.76 -2.76 -16.06
C ASP A 63 -9.37 -2.39 -14.71
N GLU A 64 -10.57 -1.80 -14.74
CA GLU A 64 -11.23 -1.26 -13.57
C GLU A 64 -11.60 -2.33 -12.54
N SER A 65 -12.10 -3.47 -13.03
CA SER A 65 -12.51 -4.60 -12.19
C SER A 65 -11.30 -5.23 -11.51
N GLU A 66 -10.20 -5.42 -12.25
CA GLU A 66 -8.95 -5.95 -11.71
C GLU A 66 -8.28 -4.99 -10.71
N ILE A 67 -8.32 -3.67 -10.94
CA ILE A 67 -7.86 -2.67 -9.96
C ILE A 67 -8.69 -2.76 -8.69
N SER A 68 -10.02 -2.73 -8.81
CA SER A 68 -10.93 -2.77 -7.67
C SER A 68 -10.74 -4.04 -6.84
N LYS A 69 -10.73 -5.20 -7.50
CA LYS A 69 -10.52 -6.51 -6.88
C LYS A 69 -9.13 -6.63 -6.23
N THR A 70 -8.08 -6.15 -6.89
CA THR A 70 -6.72 -6.19 -6.35
C THR A 70 -6.58 -5.30 -5.11
N ALA A 71 -7.14 -4.08 -5.16
CA ALA A 71 -7.15 -3.19 -4.01
C ALA A 71 -8.00 -3.74 -2.86
N LYS A 72 -9.15 -4.36 -3.14
CA LYS A 72 -10.01 -4.99 -2.12
C LYS A 72 -9.29 -6.12 -1.38
N ARG A 73 -8.48 -6.94 -2.06
CA ARG A 73 -7.61 -7.92 -1.40
C ARG A 73 -6.62 -7.26 -0.42
N GLY A 74 -6.14 -6.06 -0.74
CA GLY A 74 -5.31 -5.27 0.17
C GLY A 74 -6.09 -4.77 1.38
N VAL A 75 -7.31 -4.26 1.16
CA VAL A 75 -8.23 -3.83 2.24
C VAL A 75 -8.49 -4.97 3.21
N ASP A 76 -8.81 -6.15 2.71
CA ASP A 76 -9.11 -7.32 3.54
C ASP A 76 -7.87 -7.72 4.37
N ALA A 77 -6.70 -7.77 3.74
CA ALA A 77 -5.46 -8.08 4.43
C ALA A 77 -5.10 -7.06 5.52
N GLU A 78 -5.18 -5.75 5.22
CA GLU A 78 -4.90 -4.68 6.20
C GLU A 78 -5.90 -4.70 7.37
N SER A 79 -7.17 -4.99 7.10
CA SER A 79 -8.20 -5.13 8.14
C SER A 79 -7.91 -6.30 9.07
N ASP A 80 -7.46 -7.43 8.53
CA ASP A 80 -7.11 -8.62 9.29
C ASP A 80 -5.81 -8.45 10.12
N GLU A 81 -4.95 -7.47 9.80
CA GLU A 81 -3.75 -7.15 10.60
C GLU A 81 -4.11 -6.73 12.04
N ASP A 82 -5.27 -6.11 12.25
CA ASP A 82 -5.72 -5.60 13.55
C ASP A 82 -5.84 -6.71 14.61
N GLY A 83 -6.42 -7.84 14.22
CA GLY A 83 -6.60 -9.01 15.09
C GLY A 83 -5.26 -9.61 15.52
N GLN A 84 -4.34 -9.80 14.56
CA GLN A 84 -3.02 -10.38 14.85
C GLN A 84 -2.17 -9.42 15.67
N ARG A 85 -2.20 -8.13 15.34
CA ARG A 85 -1.52 -7.08 16.11
C ARG A 85 -1.99 -7.07 17.56
N THR A 86 -3.29 -7.26 17.82
CA THR A 86 -3.83 -7.27 19.19
C THR A 86 -3.25 -8.43 20.02
N VAL A 87 -3.17 -9.64 19.45
CA VAL A 87 -2.52 -10.80 20.09
C VAL A 87 -1.04 -10.50 20.36
N LEU A 88 -0.31 -10.01 19.36
CA LEU A 88 1.12 -9.73 19.50
C LEU A 88 1.40 -8.58 20.48
N ALA A 89 0.54 -7.56 20.55
CA ALA A 89 0.67 -6.47 21.51
C ALA A 89 0.42 -6.94 22.94
N ALA A 90 -0.55 -7.83 23.15
CA ALA A 90 -0.76 -8.47 24.45
C ALA A 90 0.47 -9.30 24.87
N ALA A 91 0.98 -10.13 23.96
CA ALA A 91 2.15 -10.99 24.18
C ALA A 91 3.45 -10.20 24.40
N ALA A 92 3.69 -9.14 23.65
CA ALA A 92 4.91 -8.31 23.75
C ALA A 92 4.94 -7.42 25.01
N GLY A 93 3.77 -7.14 25.60
CA GLY A 93 3.66 -6.17 26.69
C GLY A 93 4.31 -4.83 26.35
N SER A 94 4.99 -4.23 27.33
CA SER A 94 5.60 -2.90 27.17
C SER A 94 6.73 -2.84 26.13
N ALA A 95 7.35 -3.99 25.82
CA ALA A 95 8.39 -4.04 24.79
C ALA A 95 7.81 -3.75 23.38
N GLY A 96 6.53 -4.04 23.17
CA GLY A 96 5.83 -3.83 21.90
C GLY A 96 5.15 -2.45 21.74
N ASP A 97 5.01 -1.66 22.81
CA ASP A 97 4.15 -0.46 22.83
C ASP A 97 4.45 0.54 21.72
N LYS A 98 5.74 0.83 21.48
CA LYS A 98 6.17 1.80 20.46
C LYS A 98 5.76 1.34 19.07
N SER A 99 6.03 0.09 18.73
CA SER A 99 5.75 -0.48 17.42
C SER A 99 4.25 -0.66 17.21
N ASN A 100 3.52 -1.14 18.22
CA ASN A 100 2.07 -1.24 18.20
C ASN A 100 1.42 0.13 17.94
N LYS A 101 1.88 1.18 18.64
CA LYS A 101 1.38 2.56 18.45
C LYS A 101 1.59 3.07 17.03
N LEU A 102 2.72 2.75 16.39
CA LEU A 102 2.98 3.14 15.00
C LEU A 102 2.02 2.44 14.04
N ILE A 103 1.79 1.14 14.22
CA ILE A 103 0.82 0.37 13.40
C ILE A 103 -0.58 0.98 13.56
N MET A 104 -1.06 1.17 14.79
CA MET A 104 -2.38 1.75 15.05
C MET A 104 -2.53 3.18 14.50
N LYS A 105 -1.47 3.99 14.58
CA LYS A 105 -1.49 5.38 14.09
C LYS A 105 -1.60 5.46 12.58
N TYR A 106 -0.93 4.57 11.86
CA TYR A 106 -0.73 4.70 10.41
C TYR A 106 -1.53 3.70 9.58
N GLY A 107 -1.93 2.55 10.14
CA GLY A 107 -2.78 1.55 9.47
C GLY A 107 -4.07 2.14 8.88
N PRO A 108 -4.81 3.03 9.58
CA PRO A 108 -6.01 3.66 9.02
C PRO A 108 -5.76 4.44 7.72
N SER A 109 -4.57 5.04 7.56
CA SER A 109 -4.22 5.74 6.32
C SER A 109 -3.94 4.77 5.16
N VAL A 110 -3.37 3.59 5.45
CA VAL A 110 -3.16 2.52 4.45
C VAL A 110 -4.52 1.96 4.02
N LEU A 111 -5.37 1.62 4.98
CA LEU A 111 -6.71 1.11 4.76
C LEU A 111 -7.54 2.08 3.91
N SER A 112 -7.62 3.35 4.32
CA SER A 112 -8.36 4.39 3.59
C SER A 112 -7.85 4.58 2.16
N GLY A 113 -6.53 4.53 1.95
CA GLY A 113 -5.94 4.62 0.61
C GLY A 113 -6.32 3.43 -0.28
N LEU A 114 -6.28 2.21 0.26
CA LEU A 114 -6.68 1.00 -0.46
C LEU A 114 -8.19 0.98 -0.76
N GLU A 115 -9.02 1.42 0.18
CA GLU A 115 -10.46 1.57 -0.01
C GLU A 115 -10.79 2.59 -1.11
N ALA A 116 -10.07 3.72 -1.15
CA ALA A 116 -10.24 4.72 -2.19
C ALA A 116 -9.89 4.17 -3.59
N ILE A 117 -8.86 3.32 -3.69
CA ILE A 117 -8.54 2.63 -4.94
C ILE A 117 -9.61 1.59 -5.27
N ALA A 118 -10.02 0.77 -4.30
CA ALA A 118 -11.00 -0.29 -4.50
C ALA A 118 -12.36 0.26 -4.94
N LYS A 119 -12.81 1.36 -4.33
CA LYS A 119 -14.08 2.02 -4.67
C LYS A 119 -14.04 2.71 -6.03
N ALA A 120 -12.93 3.34 -6.38
CA ALA A 120 -12.83 4.08 -7.63
C ALA A 120 -12.52 3.18 -8.84
N GLY A 121 -11.72 2.11 -8.64
CA GLY A 121 -11.30 1.21 -9.72
C GLY A 121 -10.40 1.85 -10.80
N THR A 122 -9.98 3.12 -10.67
CA THR A 122 -9.28 3.82 -11.75
C THR A 122 -7.77 3.91 -11.56
N VAL A 123 -7.02 3.97 -12.68
CA VAL A 123 -5.58 4.27 -12.71
C VAL A 123 -5.26 5.57 -11.98
N LYS A 124 -6.08 6.62 -12.16
CA LYS A 124 -5.91 7.90 -11.45
C LYS A 124 -5.95 7.74 -9.93
N SER A 125 -6.86 6.90 -9.40
CA SER A 125 -6.90 6.63 -7.96
C SER A 125 -5.65 5.88 -7.48
N VAL A 126 -5.14 4.95 -8.28
CA VAL A 126 -3.87 4.24 -8.02
C VAL A 126 -2.70 5.22 -7.94
N GLU A 127 -2.55 6.11 -8.94
CA GLU A 127 -1.50 7.14 -8.99
C GLU A 127 -1.54 8.09 -7.77
N GLN A 128 -2.74 8.45 -7.32
CA GLN A 128 -2.92 9.37 -6.21
C GLN A 128 -2.67 8.74 -4.83
N ASN A 129 -3.04 7.46 -4.65
CA ASN A 129 -3.07 6.84 -3.34
C ASN A 129 -1.85 5.95 -3.07
N VAL A 130 -1.33 5.22 -4.06
CA VAL A 130 -0.17 4.33 -3.84
C VAL A 130 1.02 5.09 -3.25
N PRO A 131 1.51 6.22 -3.81
CA PRO A 131 2.65 6.93 -3.23
C PRO A 131 2.42 7.39 -1.78
N LYS A 132 1.18 7.77 -1.43
CA LYS A 132 0.82 8.19 -0.07
C LYS A 132 0.90 7.00 0.89
N ILE A 133 0.36 5.85 0.48
CA ILE A 133 0.43 4.61 1.24
C ILE A 133 1.89 4.23 1.49
N GLU A 134 2.73 4.19 0.44
CA GLU A 134 4.14 3.79 0.56
C GLU A 134 4.92 4.71 1.49
N LYS A 135 4.73 6.03 1.38
CA LYS A 135 5.40 7.03 2.21
C LYS A 135 5.13 6.84 3.71
N ILE A 136 3.95 6.34 4.06
CA ILE A 136 3.55 6.10 5.44
C ILE A 136 3.96 4.68 5.87
N ARG A 137 3.62 3.68 5.06
CA ARG A 137 3.77 2.26 5.40
C ARG A 137 5.23 1.83 5.49
N ASN A 138 6.07 2.23 4.54
CA ASN A 138 7.46 1.79 4.46
C ASN A 138 8.29 2.18 5.70
N PRO A 139 8.33 3.46 6.13
CA PRO A 139 9.14 3.84 7.27
C PRO A 139 8.48 3.55 8.63
N ASN A 140 7.15 3.42 8.70
CA ASN A 140 6.45 3.34 9.99
C ASN A 140 5.83 1.98 10.28
N ILE A 141 5.20 1.32 9.32
CA ILE A 141 4.39 0.11 9.58
C ILE A 141 5.24 -1.14 9.39
N LEU A 142 5.91 -1.28 8.24
CA LEU A 142 6.73 -2.46 7.93
C LEU A 142 7.77 -2.79 9.02
N PRO A 143 8.63 -1.84 9.46
CA PRO A 143 9.57 -2.13 10.55
C PRO A 143 8.85 -2.39 11.88
N SER A 144 7.70 -1.74 12.12
CA SER A 144 6.95 -1.94 13.37
C SER A 144 6.30 -3.31 13.45
N ILE A 145 5.86 -3.89 12.34
CA ILE A 145 5.36 -5.27 12.29
C ILE A 145 6.46 -6.25 12.71
N THR A 146 7.66 -6.11 12.13
CA THR A 146 8.81 -6.94 12.50
C THR A 146 9.19 -6.75 13.97
N GLN A 147 9.25 -5.51 14.46
CA GLN A 147 9.60 -5.20 15.85
C GLN A 147 8.58 -5.72 16.85
N LEU A 148 7.29 -5.52 16.61
CA LEU A 148 6.21 -6.02 17.47
C LEU A 148 6.23 -7.55 17.52
N SER A 149 6.41 -8.20 16.37
CA SER A 149 6.47 -9.66 16.28
C SER A 149 7.67 -10.22 17.03
N ASN A 150 8.85 -9.63 16.88
CA ASN A 150 10.03 -10.05 17.64
C ASN A 150 9.86 -9.80 19.14
N ALA A 151 9.29 -8.66 19.54
CA ALA A 151 9.02 -8.37 20.96
C ALA A 151 8.06 -9.40 21.57
N ALA A 152 7.05 -9.84 20.82
CA ALA A 152 6.14 -10.90 21.27
C ALA A 152 6.84 -12.27 21.38
N LEU A 153 7.65 -12.65 20.39
CA LEU A 153 8.42 -13.91 20.42
C LEU A 153 9.41 -13.93 21.59
N ASP A 154 10.13 -12.82 21.80
CA ASP A 154 11.13 -12.69 22.88
C ASP A 154 10.47 -12.71 24.26
N ALA A 155 9.31 -12.05 24.42
CA ALA A 155 8.57 -12.02 25.69
C ALA A 155 7.96 -13.38 26.09
N ASN A 156 7.84 -14.32 25.13
CA ASN A 156 7.33 -15.68 25.35
C ASN A 156 8.43 -16.74 25.21
N ASP A 157 9.70 -16.34 25.20
CA ASP A 157 10.86 -17.25 25.08
C ASP A 157 10.85 -18.15 23.83
N ILE A 158 10.14 -17.75 22.76
CA ILE A 158 10.03 -18.46 21.48
C ILE A 158 11.26 -18.16 20.62
N ASN A 159 12.39 -18.72 21.03
CA ASN A 159 13.71 -18.36 20.49
C ASN A 159 14.10 -19.09 19.19
N ASN A 160 13.37 -20.14 18.82
CA ASN A 160 13.56 -20.89 17.58
C ASN A 160 12.95 -20.18 16.35
N LYS A 161 12.32 -19.02 16.54
CA LYS A 161 11.67 -18.24 15.49
C LYS A 161 12.14 -16.78 15.54
N ARG A 162 12.17 -16.15 14.38
CA ARG A 162 12.35 -14.69 14.24
C ARG A 162 11.34 -14.16 13.25
N ALA A 163 10.84 -12.95 13.52
CA ALA A 163 9.88 -12.31 12.65
C ALA A 163 10.50 -11.97 11.29
N LYS A 164 9.70 -12.08 10.23
CA LYS A 164 10.09 -11.68 8.89
C LYS A 164 10.38 -10.18 8.85
N SER A 165 11.44 -9.81 8.13
CA SER A 165 11.68 -8.42 7.70
C SER A 165 11.04 -8.18 6.34
N PHE A 166 10.41 -7.03 6.17
CA PHE A 166 9.72 -6.67 4.94
C PHE A 166 10.52 -5.64 4.15
N PRO A 167 10.80 -5.88 2.86
CA PRO A 167 11.37 -4.85 2.01
C PRO A 167 10.32 -3.73 1.78
N PRO A 168 10.76 -2.47 1.60
CA PRO A 168 9.84 -1.39 1.24
C PRO A 168 9.16 -1.68 -0.10
N THR A 169 7.89 -1.31 -0.21
CA THR A 169 7.22 -1.29 -1.51
C THR A 169 7.75 -0.12 -2.34
N ASN A 170 7.88 -0.31 -3.65
CA ASN A 170 8.47 0.66 -4.58
C ASN A 170 7.62 0.85 -5.85
N ALA A 171 6.31 0.69 -5.68
CA ALA A 171 5.32 0.75 -6.73
C ALA A 171 5.26 2.14 -7.38
N SER A 172 5.36 3.20 -6.58
CA SER A 172 5.36 4.59 -7.07
C SER A 172 6.51 4.88 -8.03
N SER A 173 7.67 4.28 -7.83
CA SER A 173 8.84 4.43 -8.72
C SER A 173 8.61 3.84 -10.12
N LYS A 174 7.72 2.84 -10.23
CA LYS A 174 7.36 2.19 -11.50
C LYS A 174 6.28 2.94 -12.26
N MET A 175 5.45 3.72 -11.55
CA MET A 175 4.35 4.50 -12.13
C MET A 175 4.86 5.60 -13.08
N SER A 176 5.97 6.25 -12.74
CA SER A 176 6.55 7.35 -13.53
C SER A 176 7.01 6.92 -14.93
N GLN A 177 7.24 5.62 -15.14
CA GLN A 177 7.60 5.07 -16.46
C GLN A 177 6.36 4.86 -17.35
N ILE A 178 5.17 4.72 -16.79
CA ILE A 178 3.93 4.47 -17.55
C ILE A 178 3.36 5.78 -18.08
N SER A 179 3.31 6.84 -17.27
CA SER A 179 2.80 8.16 -17.72
C SER A 179 3.70 8.84 -18.77
N SER A 180 4.98 8.48 -18.83
CA SER A 180 5.94 9.01 -19.81
C SER A 180 5.79 8.43 -21.22
N ASN A 181 5.07 7.30 -21.36
CA ASN A 181 4.80 6.66 -22.66
C ASN A 181 3.34 6.83 -23.15
N GLY A 182 2.49 7.54 -22.39
CA GLY A 182 1.04 7.61 -22.62
C GLY A 182 0.48 8.98 -22.99
N THR A 183 1.30 10.03 -23.15
CA THR A 183 0.81 11.35 -23.60
C THR A 183 1.00 11.49 -25.11
N ALA A 184 0.28 10.67 -25.88
CA ALA A 184 -0.08 11.04 -27.24
C ALA A 184 -1.38 11.84 -27.13
N ASN A 185 -1.26 13.15 -27.35
CA ASN A 185 -2.37 14.10 -27.49
C ASN A 185 -3.41 13.51 -28.44
N ASN A 186 -4.50 12.98 -27.90
CA ASN A 186 -5.69 12.70 -28.70
C ASN A 186 -6.48 14.00 -28.74
N ASP A 187 -5.99 14.95 -29.56
CA ASP A 187 -6.75 16.11 -29.98
C ASP A 187 -7.92 15.61 -30.82
N ASN A 188 -9.00 15.25 -30.12
CA ASN A 188 -10.25 14.83 -30.70
C ASN A 188 -10.89 16.06 -31.34
N ASN A 189 -10.45 16.35 -32.58
CA ASN A 189 -10.95 17.45 -33.37
C ASN A 189 -12.39 17.12 -33.80
N ASN A 190 -13.35 17.54 -32.97
CA ASN A 190 -14.76 17.58 -33.32
C ASN A 190 -14.95 18.56 -34.47
N ASN A 191 -14.81 18.06 -35.71
CA ASN A 191 -15.21 18.77 -36.91
C ASN A 191 -16.75 18.86 -36.91
N LYS A 192 -17.28 19.97 -36.37
CA LYS A 192 -18.65 20.38 -36.66
C LYS A 192 -18.72 20.71 -38.16
N ASN A 193 -19.40 19.85 -38.91
CA ASN A 193 -19.98 20.21 -40.19
C ASN A 193 -20.95 21.38 -39.96
N ASP A 194 -20.48 22.60 -40.17
CA ASP A 194 -21.35 23.72 -40.50
C ASP A 194 -21.38 23.81 -42.03
N ASP A 195 -22.45 23.27 -42.60
CA ASP A 195 -22.89 23.54 -43.97
C ASP A 195 -23.10 25.06 -44.10
N ASN A 196 -22.21 25.74 -44.81
CA ASN A 196 -22.53 27.06 -45.34
C ASN A 196 -21.98 27.24 -46.75
N ASN A 197 -22.92 27.08 -47.67
CA ASN A 197 -22.86 27.37 -49.08
C ASN A 197 -22.57 28.86 -49.30
N ASN A 198 -21.46 29.20 -49.96
CA ASN A 198 -21.39 30.40 -50.79
C ASN A 198 -20.30 30.28 -51.86
N ASN A 199 -20.76 29.80 -53.02
CA ASN A 199 -20.45 30.26 -54.36
C ASN A 199 -19.50 31.49 -54.46
N LYS A 200 -18.31 31.28 -55.01
CA LYS A 200 -17.64 32.23 -55.91
C LYS A 200 -16.64 31.49 -56.80
N ASN A 201 -16.91 31.59 -58.10
CA ASN A 201 -16.01 31.30 -59.21
C ASN A 201 -14.64 31.93 -59.01
N ASP A 202 -13.58 31.20 -59.39
CA ASP A 202 -12.52 31.71 -60.25
C ASP A 202 -11.82 30.56 -60.98
N ASP A 203 -11.55 30.81 -62.25
CA ASP A 203 -11.14 29.88 -63.29
C ASP A 203 -9.66 29.42 -63.23
N ASN A 204 -9.44 28.27 -63.86
CA ASN A 204 -8.31 27.91 -64.74
C ASN A 204 -6.96 27.35 -64.21
N ASN A 205 -6.84 26.02 -64.38
CA ASN A 205 -6.08 25.34 -65.45
C ASN A 205 -4.77 24.56 -65.09
N ASN A 206 -4.83 23.24 -65.36
CA ASN A 206 -3.79 22.27 -65.78
C ASN A 206 -2.44 22.25 -65.01
N ASN A 207 -1.90 21.11 -64.56
CA ASN A 207 -1.54 19.93 -65.36
C ASN A 207 -0.82 18.88 -64.48
N LYS A 208 -1.00 17.59 -64.80
CA LYS A 208 0.02 16.52 -64.84
C LYS A 208 0.53 15.82 -63.55
N LYS A 209 0.21 14.51 -63.55
CA LYS A 209 1.06 13.31 -63.34
C LYS A 209 1.31 12.78 -61.92
N ASP A 210 0.81 11.55 -61.75
CA ASP A 210 1.52 10.33 -61.34
C ASP A 210 2.51 10.44 -60.16
N ASP A 211 2.22 9.76 -59.04
CA ASP A 211 2.98 8.55 -58.69
C ASP A 211 2.40 7.80 -57.49
N ASN A 212 2.25 6.48 -57.68
CA ASN A 212 1.91 5.49 -56.68
C ASN A 212 3.10 5.24 -55.73
N ASN A 213 2.87 5.22 -54.41
CA ASN A 213 3.78 4.51 -53.52
C ASN A 213 3.04 3.84 -52.34
N ILE A 214 2.56 2.63 -52.61
CA ILE A 214 2.16 1.67 -51.59
C ILE A 214 3.46 1.09 -50.98
N THR A 215 3.86 1.58 -49.80
CA THR A 215 4.89 0.92 -48.99
C THR A 215 4.24 0.06 -47.92
N THR A 216 4.01 -1.20 -48.27
CA THR A 216 3.74 -2.29 -47.32
C THR A 216 5.03 -2.62 -46.57
N ARG A 217 5.11 -2.32 -45.27
CA ARG A 217 6.12 -2.91 -44.38
C ARG A 217 5.47 -3.80 -43.33
N ARG A 218 5.38 -5.08 -43.71
CA ARG A 218 5.22 -6.22 -42.81
C ARG A 218 6.58 -6.52 -42.19
N THR A 219 6.70 -6.54 -40.88
CA THR A 219 7.86 -7.18 -40.24
C THR A 219 7.44 -8.00 -39.02
N THR A 220 7.94 -9.22 -39.08
CA THR A 220 7.63 -10.46 -38.38
C THR A 220 8.01 -10.47 -36.90
N ILE A 221 7.14 -11.09 -36.10
CA ILE A 221 7.36 -11.49 -34.70
C ILE A 221 8.42 -12.61 -34.66
N THR A 222 9.45 -12.48 -33.81
CA THR A 222 10.34 -13.59 -33.46
C THR A 222 10.23 -13.89 -31.97
N THR A 223 9.55 -14.99 -31.64
CA THR A 223 9.45 -15.55 -30.29
C THR A 223 10.47 -16.67 -30.15
N THR A 224 11.50 -16.50 -29.31
CA THR A 224 12.46 -17.56 -28.97
C THR A 224 11.99 -18.29 -27.71
N ARG A 225 11.48 -19.52 -27.87
CA ARG A 225 11.18 -20.45 -26.76
C ARG A 225 12.33 -21.44 -26.62
N ARG A 226 13.12 -21.33 -25.55
CA ARG A 226 14.11 -22.36 -25.15
C ARG A 226 13.39 -23.53 -24.48
N GLN A 227 13.58 -24.73 -25.01
CA GLN A 227 13.29 -25.99 -24.32
C GLN A 227 14.61 -26.53 -23.75
N THR A 228 14.62 -26.85 -22.45
CA THR A 228 15.68 -27.58 -21.76
C THR A 228 15.31 -29.05 -21.70
N THR A 229 16.15 -29.91 -22.28
CA THR A 229 16.13 -31.37 -22.10
C THR A 229 17.05 -31.76 -20.95
N THR A 230 16.54 -32.55 -20.02
CA THR A 230 17.30 -33.15 -18.91
C THR A 230 17.64 -34.59 -19.28
N THR A 231 18.92 -34.93 -19.33
CA THR A 231 19.41 -36.31 -19.52
C THR A 231 19.74 -36.91 -18.15
N THR A 232 19.05 -37.98 -17.79
CA THR A 232 19.35 -38.79 -16.59
C THR A 232 20.31 -39.90 -16.97
N THR A 233 21.53 -39.87 -16.42
CA THR A 233 22.47 -41.00 -16.49
C THR A 233 22.38 -41.80 -15.20
N ARG A 234 22.16 -43.11 -15.34
CA ARG A 234 22.09 -44.09 -14.26
C ARG A 234 23.45 -44.77 -14.14
N THR A 235 24.02 -44.80 -12.95
CA THR A 235 25.12 -45.69 -12.52
C THR A 235 24.77 -46.24 -11.17
#